data_AF-A0A6M4YGG2-F1
#
_entry.id   AF-A0A6M4YGG2-F1
#
_cell.length_a   1.000
_cell.length_b   1.000
_cell.length_c   1.000
_cell.angle_alpha   90.00
_cell.angle_beta   90.00
_cell.angle_gamma   90.00
#
_symmetry.space_group_name_H-M   'P 1'
#
loop_
_entity.id
_entity.type
_entity.pdbx_description
1 polymer ?
#
loop_
_entity_poly.entity_id
_entity_poly.type
_entity_poly.pdbx_seq_one_letter_code
_entity_poly.pdbx_strand_id
1 'polypeptide(L)'
;MPKQPVAVELEAINRNGETQVVRGSALPVHGYGVYLRAVEASGLALATWIADYDTIGQAYELAERLSVALAMPLTLQVPGLLMPVKRAPTA
;
A
#
# COMPACT_ATOMS: atom_id res chain seq x y z
N MET A 1 1.45 22.47 -8.93
CA MET A 1 2.75 21.84 -8.65
C MET A 1 2.50 20.39 -8.27
N PRO A 2 3.28 19.42 -8.80
CA PRO A 2 3.22 18.05 -8.29
C PRO A 2 3.64 18.08 -6.81
N LYS A 3 2.76 17.63 -5.93
CA LYS A 3 3.09 17.56 -4.51
C LYS A 3 3.91 16.31 -4.24
N GLN A 4 4.92 16.48 -3.39
CA GLN A 4 5.72 15.35 -2.94
C GLN A 4 4.83 14.34 -2.21
N PRO A 5 5.04 13.04 -2.43
CA PRO A 5 4.39 12.01 -1.63
C PRO A 5 4.69 12.21 -0.14
N VAL A 6 3.76 11.79 0.71
CA VAL A 6 3.84 11.88 2.17
C VAL A 6 3.74 10.52 2.84
N ALA A 7 3.31 9.48 2.11
CA ALA A 7 3.19 8.13 2.61
C ALA A 7 3.25 7.11 1.47
N VAL A 8 3.67 5.89 1.81
CA VAL A 8 3.47 4.69 0.99
C VAL A 8 2.23 3.97 1.51
N GLU A 9 1.35 3.52 0.61
CA GLU A 9 0.14 2.79 0.97
C GLU A 9 0.16 1.40 0.34
N LEU A 10 -0.11 0.38 1.14
CA LEU A 10 -0.35 -0.99 0.70
C LEU A 10 -1.81 -1.32 0.94
N GLU A 11 -2.55 -1.62 -0.13
CA GLU A 11 -3.99 -1.82 -0.06
C GLU A 11 -4.36 -3.21 -0.57
N ALA A 12 -5.23 -3.92 0.15
CA ALA A 12 -5.90 -5.07 -0.43
C ALA A 12 -7.00 -4.59 -1.37
N ILE A 13 -6.99 -5.08 -2.61
CA ILE A 13 -7.90 -4.63 -3.66
C ILE A 13 -8.81 -5.76 -4.13
N ASN A 14 -10.05 -5.40 -4.42
CA ASN A 14 -11.01 -6.19 -5.16
C ASN A 14 -11.11 -5.63 -6.58
N ARG A 15 -11.10 -6.49 -7.61
CA ARG A 15 -11.14 -6.08 -9.03
C ARG A 15 -12.44 -6.47 -9.74
N ASN A 16 -13.56 -6.60 -9.04
CA ASN A 16 -14.85 -6.92 -9.67
C ASN A 16 -15.44 -5.70 -10.39
N GLY A 17 -14.92 -5.39 -11.57
CA GLY A 17 -15.30 -4.26 -12.41
C GLY A 17 -14.46 -3.01 -12.13
N GLU A 18 -14.58 -2.46 -10.92
CA GLU A 18 -13.76 -1.34 -10.45
C GLU A 18 -12.83 -1.78 -9.32
N THR A 19 -11.60 -1.25 -9.30
CA THR A 19 -10.64 -1.49 -8.23
C THR A 19 -11.12 -0.83 -6.94
N GLN A 20 -11.43 -1.63 -5.92
CA GLN A 20 -11.93 -1.18 -4.63
C GLN A 20 -11.04 -1.66 -3.49
N VAL A 21 -10.78 -0.79 -2.52
CA VAL A 21 -10.06 -1.17 -1.29
C VAL A 21 -10.98 -2.02 -0.42
N VAL A 22 -10.49 -3.18 0.02
CA VAL A 22 -11.29 -4.18 0.74
C VAL A 22 -11.50 -3.85 2.23
N ARG A 23 -10.96 -2.73 2.73
CA ARG A 23 -10.93 -2.33 4.16
C ARG A 23 -12.27 -2.53 4.87
N GLY A 24 -12.32 -3.50 5.80
CA GLY A 24 -13.49 -3.75 6.65
C GLY A 24 -14.76 -4.22 5.91
N SER A 25 -14.66 -4.47 4.60
CA SER A 25 -15.73 -4.98 3.77
C SER A 25 -15.70 -6.51 3.71
N ALA A 26 -16.83 -7.13 3.35
CA ALA A 26 -16.88 -8.57 3.06
C ALA A 26 -16.42 -8.92 1.62
N LEU A 27 -15.77 -7.97 0.93
CA LEU A 27 -15.33 -8.19 -0.45
C LEU A 27 -14.15 -9.19 -0.48
N PRO A 28 -14.09 -10.09 -1.48
CA PRO A 28 -12.93 -10.95 -1.65
C PRO A 28 -11.70 -10.11 -2.03
N VAL A 29 -10.54 -10.48 -1.50
CA VAL A 29 -9.26 -9.91 -1.91
C VAL A 29 -8.84 -10.57 -3.22
N HIS A 30 -8.66 -9.76 -4.27
CA HIS A 30 -8.17 -10.20 -5.57
C HIS A 30 -6.69 -9.91 -5.79
N GLY A 31 -6.10 -9.04 -4.98
CA GLY A 31 -4.69 -8.69 -5.03
C GLY A 31 -4.38 -7.56 -4.07
N TYR A 32 -3.20 -6.97 -4.26
CA TYR A 32 -2.65 -5.92 -3.42
C TYR A 32 -2.04 -4.83 -4.28
N GLY A 33 -2.43 -3.58 -4.06
CA GLY A 33 -1.89 -2.41 -4.74
C GLY A 33 -0.93 -1.63 -3.84
N VAL A 34 0.16 -1.13 -4.42
CA VAL A 34 1.11 -0.22 -3.76
C VAL A 34 0.99 1.16 -4.38
N TYR A 35 0.81 2.17 -3.55
CA TYR A 35 0.59 3.56 -3.96
C TYR A 35 1.49 4.53 -3.21
N LEU A 36 1.79 5.67 -3.85
CA LEU A 36 2.34 6.84 -3.19
C LEU A 36 1.22 7.85 -2.94
N ARG A 37 0.96 8.16 -1.67
CA ARG A 37 -0.06 9.14 -1.31
C ARG A 37 0.54 10.54 -1.23
N ALA A 38 -0.13 11.52 -1.83
CA ALA A 38 0.12 12.95 -1.66
C ALA A 38 -1.15 13.64 -1.13
N VAL A 39 -1.01 14.82 -0.53
CA VAL A 39 -2.15 15.60 -0.02
C VAL A 39 -2.12 17.00 -0.60
N GLU A 40 -3.14 17.36 -1.38
CA GLU A 40 -3.31 18.66 -2.01
C GLU A 40 -3.50 19.81 -1.02
N ALA A 41 -3.39 21.06 -1.49
CA ALA A 41 -3.60 22.22 -0.62
C ALA A 41 -5.06 22.33 -0.16
N SER A 42 -5.98 21.76 -0.94
CA SER A 42 -7.39 21.54 -0.62
C SER A 42 -7.60 20.51 0.50
N GLY A 43 -6.58 19.76 0.90
CA GLY A 43 -6.70 18.61 1.81
C GLY A 43 -7.13 17.32 1.12
N LEU A 44 -7.34 17.33 -0.20
CA LEU A 44 -7.64 16.12 -0.96
C LEU A 44 -6.44 15.17 -0.98
N ALA A 45 -6.66 13.90 -0.64
CA ALA A 45 -5.66 12.86 -0.79
C ALA A 45 -5.65 12.31 -2.23
N LEU A 46 -4.46 12.22 -2.81
CA LEU A 46 -4.21 11.61 -4.12
C LEU A 46 -3.35 10.37 -3.95
N ALA A 47 -3.65 9.31 -4.69
CA ALA A 47 -2.86 8.08 -4.72
C ALA A 47 -2.26 7.89 -6.12
N THR A 48 -0.93 7.84 -6.20
CA THR A 48 -0.22 7.48 -7.43
C THR A 48 0.07 5.99 -7.40
N TRP A 49 -0.47 5.26 -8.37
CA TRP A 49 -0.23 3.83 -8.54
C TRP A 49 1.24 3.54 -8.85
N ILE A 50 1.81 2.55 -8.16
CA ILE A 50 3.19 2.08 -8.38
C ILE A 50 3.20 0.69 -9.00
N ALA A 51 2.51 -0.26 -8.35
CA ALA A 51 2.46 -1.65 -8.81
C ALA A 51 1.34 -2.41 -8.10
N ASP A 52 0.88 -3.48 -8.75
CA ASP A 52 -0.03 -4.45 -8.15
C ASP A 52 0.62 -5.84 -8.08
N TYR A 53 0.23 -6.61 -7.06
CA TYR A 53 0.67 -7.98 -6.85
C TYR A 53 -0.50 -8.88 -6.47
N ASP A 54 -0.41 -10.16 -6.84
CA ASP A 54 -1.40 -11.16 -6.43
C ASP A 54 -1.16 -11.63 -4.99
N THR A 55 0.07 -11.48 -4.47
CA THR A 55 0.44 -11.93 -3.12
C THR A 55 0.84 -10.77 -2.21
N ILE A 56 0.44 -10.87 -0.94
CA ILE A 56 0.72 -9.84 0.06
C ILE A 56 2.21 -9.69 0.37
N GLY A 57 2.98 -10.77 0.28
CA GLY A 57 4.40 -10.76 0.60
C GLY A 57 5.21 -9.86 -0.34
N GLN A 58 4.98 -10.00 -1.65
CA GLN A 58 5.66 -9.17 -2.65
C GLN A 58 5.26 -7.70 -2.55
N ALA A 59 3.96 -7.45 -2.35
CA ALA A 59 3.45 -6.09 -2.19
C ALA A 59 4.01 -5.42 -0.92
N TYR A 60 4.11 -6.17 0.18
CA TYR A 60 4.69 -5.68 1.43
C TYR A 60 6.18 -5.39 1.29
N GLU A 61 6.94 -6.28 0.66
CA GLU A 61 8.38 -6.07 0.45
C GLU A 61 8.64 -4.79 -0.37
N LEU A 62 7.88 -4.57 -1.46
CA LEU A 62 7.99 -3.34 -2.23
C LEU A 62 7.63 -2.11 -1.38
N ALA A 63 6.50 -2.17 -0.67
CA ALA A 63 6.01 -1.04 0.11
C ALA A 63 6.98 -0.69 1.26
N GLU A 64 7.57 -1.68 1.93
CA GLU A 64 8.59 -1.48 2.97
C GLU A 64 9.87 -0.87 2.39
N ARG A 65 10.35 -1.38 1.25
CA ARG A 65 11.53 -0.82 0.56
C ARG A 65 11.32 0.64 0.16
N LEU A 66 10.15 0.97 -0.39
CA LEU A 66 9.79 2.36 -0.76
C LEU A 66 9.70 3.26 0.47
N SER A 67 9.08 2.77 1.55
CA SER A 67 8.97 3.50 2.82
C SER A 67 10.35 3.89 3.36
N VAL A 68 11.31 2.96 3.35
CA VAL A 68 12.68 3.22 3.77
C VAL A 68 13.40 4.16 2.81
N ALA A 69 13.35 3.87 1.49
CA ALA A 69 14.08 4.64 0.48
C ALA A 69 13.64 6.10 0.39
N LEU A 70 12.35 6.36 0.63
CA LEU A 70 11.76 7.69 0.59
C LEU A 70 11.69 8.37 1.96
N ALA A 71 12.06 7.67 3.04
CA ALA A 71 11.89 8.10 4.42
C ALA A 71 10.42 8.52 4.73
N MET A 72 9.46 7.74 4.23
CA MET A 72 8.03 8.00 4.36
C MET A 72 7.33 6.90 5.16
N PRO A 73 6.27 7.22 5.92
CA PRO A 73 5.50 6.21 6.63
C PRO A 73 4.81 5.22 5.68
N LEU A 74 4.78 3.95 6.07
CA LEU A 74 4.01 2.89 5.42
C LEU A 74 2.63 2.75 6.10
N THR A 75 1.56 2.91 5.32
CA THR A 75 0.18 2.70 5.75
C THR A 75 -0.36 1.39 5.17
N LEU A 76 -0.90 0.53 6.03
CA LEU A 76 -1.42 -0.78 5.65
C LEU A 76 -2.96 -0.75 5.64
N GLN A 77 -3.57 -1.04 4.50
CA GLN A 77 -5.01 -1.16 4.29
C GLN A 77 -5.38 -2.58 3.85
N VAL A 78 -4.99 -3.58 4.63
CA VAL A 78 -5.21 -5.00 4.33
C VAL A 78 -6.09 -5.66 5.41
N PRO A 79 -6.91 -6.67 5.07
CA PRO A 79 -7.65 -7.45 6.05
C PRO A 79 -6.70 -8.25 6.95
N GLY A 80 -6.70 -7.96 8.25
CA GLY A 80 -5.92 -8.68 9.26
C GLY A 80 -4.60 -8.02 9.65
N LEU A 81 -4.08 -8.41 10.82
CA LEU A 81 -2.76 -7.99 11.31
C LEU A 81 -1.69 -8.70 10.48
N LEU A 82 -1.03 -7.95 9.59
CA LEU A 82 0.26 -8.35 9.06
C LEU A 82 1.24 -8.42 10.23
N MET A 83 1.54 -9.63 10.70
CA MET A 83 2.66 -9.81 11.61
C MET A 83 3.92 -9.29 10.90
N PRO A 84 4.75 -8.45 11.54
CA PRO A 84 5.99 -7.98 10.95
C PRO A 84 6.78 -9.18 10.42
N VAL A 85 7.22 -9.12 9.17
CA VAL A 85 8.13 -10.13 8.62
C VAL A 85 9.36 -10.13 9.54
N LYS A 86 9.56 -11.23 10.28
CA LYS A 86 10.79 -11.45 11.05
C LYS A 86 11.93 -11.48 10.03
N ARG A 87 12.66 -10.37 9.91
CA ARG A 87 13.95 -10.38 9.22
C ARG A 87 14.85 -11.33 10.00
N ALA A 88 15.19 -12.47 9.41
CA ALA A 88 16.26 -13.29 9.94
C ALA A 88 17.54 -12.43 9.91
N PRO A 89 18.41 -12.52 10.94
CA PRO A 89 19.69 -11.83 10.89
C PRO A 89 20.46 -12.37 9.69
N THR A 90 20.82 -11.49 8.76
CA THR A 90 21.84 -11.83 7.77
C THR A 90 23.13 -12.08 8.54
N ALA A 91 23.67 -13.29 8.38
CA ALA A 91 24.89 -13.77 9.03
C ALA A 91 26.12 -12.92 8.70
#